data_AF-A0A2N2S1U3-F1
#
_entry.id   AF-A0A2N2S1U3-F1
#
_cell.length_a   1.000
_cell.length_b   1.000
_cell.length_c   1.000
_cell.angle_alpha   90.00
_cell.angle_beta   90.00
_cell.angle_gamma   90.00
#
_symmetry.space_group_name_H-M   'P 1'
#
loop_
_entity.id
_entity.type
_entity.pdbx_description
1 polymer ?
#
loop_
_entity_poly.entity_id
_entity_poly.type
_entity_poly.pdbx_seq_one_letter_code
_entity_poly.pdbx_strand_id
1 'polypeptide(L)'
;MVDGTVEHVTADAADNNTGNGNTQTDPAKKNQPLVYKAQIALNRMSLAMDEKRFMLSAGMQTNAEIKLGDRTVMKYLLSLVRKAWHEAGRER
;
A
#
# COMPACT_ATOMS: atom_id res chain seq x y z
N MET A 1 14.50 8.76 -3.19
CA MET A 1 13.27 7.97 -3.40
C MET A 1 12.46 8.62 -4.52
N VAL A 2 11.61 7.87 -5.22
CA VAL A 2 10.70 8.41 -6.23
C VAL A 2 9.27 8.16 -5.78
N ASP A 3 8.47 9.21 -5.81
CA ASP A 3 7.04 9.12 -5.48
C ASP A 3 6.23 8.65 -6.69
N GLY A 4 5.11 8.00 -6.39
CA GLY A 4 4.18 7.53 -7.41
C GLY A 4 2.78 7.31 -6.83
N THR A 5 1.84 7.00 -7.72
CA THR A 5 0.45 6.69 -7.37
C THR A 5 0.15 5.26 -7.81
N VAL A 6 -0.55 4.50 -6.97
CA VAL A 6 -1.07 3.18 -7.37
C VAL A 6 -2.26 3.40 -8.30
N GLU A 7 -2.15 2.97 -9.55
CA GLU A 7 -3.23 3.10 -10.53
C GLU A 7 -4.18 1.91 -10.50
N HIS A 8 -3.63 0.71 -10.36
CA HIS A 8 -4.41 -0.51 -10.42
C HIS A 8 -3.81 -1.59 -9.51
N VAL A 9 -4.68 -2.36 -8.86
CA VAL A 9 -4.32 -3.58 -8.14
C VAL A 9 -5.12 -4.71 -8.75
N THR A 10 -4.44 -5.77 -9.18
CA THR A 10 -5.10 -6.91 -9.80
C THR A 10 -6.03 -7.59 -8.80
N ALA A 11 -7.21 -8.01 -9.26
CA ALA A 11 -8.14 -8.78 -8.45
C ALA A 11 -7.67 -10.23 -8.24
N ASP A 12 -6.80 -10.72 -9.13
CA ASP A 12 -6.27 -12.07 -9.06
C ASP A 12 -4.97 -12.12 -8.26
N ALA A 13 -4.86 -13.18 -7.47
CA ALA A 13 -3.76 -13.40 -6.56
C ALA A 13 -2.80 -14.41 -7.18
N ALA A 14 -1.50 -14.10 -7.15
CA ALA A 14 -0.48 -15.01 -7.63
C ALA A 14 0.12 -15.79 -6.45
N ASP A 15 0.43 -17.06 -6.69
CA ASP A 15 1.32 -17.80 -5.82
C ASP A 15 2.71 -17.18 -5.92
N ASN A 16 3.35 -16.93 -4.76
CA ASN A 16 4.70 -16.36 -4.68
C ASN A 16 5.80 -17.39 -5.04
N ASN A 17 5.50 -18.36 -5.91
CA ASN A 17 6.42 -19.42 -6.27
C ASN A 17 7.24 -19.02 -7.51
N THR A 18 8.34 -18.29 -7.30
CA THR A 18 9.39 -18.06 -8.31
C THR A 18 10.34 -19.26 -8.47
N GLY A 19 10.02 -20.44 -7.92
CA GLY A 19 10.80 -21.66 -8.04
C GLY A 19 10.30 -22.59 -9.14
N ASN A 20 11.09 -22.72 -10.21
CA ASN A 20 10.94 -23.75 -11.24
C ASN A 20 11.15 -25.15 -10.62
N GLY A 21 10.07 -25.83 -10.23
CA GLY A 21 10.16 -27.16 -9.63
C GLY A 21 8.79 -27.81 -9.46
N ASN A 22 8.53 -28.84 -10.26
CA ASN A 22 7.40 -29.74 -10.16
C ASN A 22 7.41 -30.48 -8.80
N THR A 23 6.70 -29.95 -7.80
CA THR A 23 6.37 -30.69 -6.57
C THR A 23 5.00 -30.24 -6.05
N GLN A 24 3.96 -30.96 -6.46
CA GLN A 24 2.54 -30.72 -6.16
C GLN A 24 2.11 -31.23 -4.76
N THR A 25 3.03 -31.76 -3.94
CA THR A 25 2.66 -32.63 -2.81
C THR A 25 3.24 -32.23 -1.45
N ASP A 26 3.65 -30.97 -1.27
CA ASP A 26 4.24 -30.53 0.00
C ASP A 26 3.25 -29.69 0.83
N PRO A 27 2.77 -30.16 2.00
CA PRO A 27 1.80 -29.45 2.84
C PRO A 27 2.32 -28.10 3.36
N ALA A 28 3.64 -27.85 3.31
CA ALA A 28 4.25 -26.57 3.66
C ALA A 28 3.91 -25.43 2.67
N LYS A 29 3.55 -25.74 1.41
CA LYS A 29 3.14 -24.72 0.43
C LYS A 29 1.71 -24.22 0.63
N LYS A 30 0.86 -24.93 1.38
CA LYS A 30 -0.56 -24.56 1.57
C LYS A 30 -0.76 -23.25 2.34
N ASN A 31 0.29 -22.76 3.00
CA ASN A 31 0.24 -21.57 3.86
C ASN A 31 1.10 -20.41 3.31
N GLN A 32 1.47 -20.45 2.03
CA GLN A 32 2.25 -19.37 1.42
C GLN A 32 1.34 -18.15 1.18
N PRO A 33 1.77 -16.93 1.56
CA PRO A 33 0.94 -15.74 1.43
C PRO A 33 0.71 -15.44 -0.06
N LEU A 34 -0.55 -15.30 -0.43
CA LEU A 34 -0.93 -14.89 -1.78
C LEU A 34 -0.49 -13.44 -2.01
N VAL A 35 0.05 -13.15 -3.19
CA VAL A 35 0.52 -11.81 -3.55
C VAL A 35 -0.33 -11.20 -4.66
N TYR A 36 -0.68 -9.94 -4.50
CA TYR A 36 -1.43 -9.16 -5.48
C TYR A 36 -0.49 -8.19 -6.20
N LYS A 37 -0.62 -8.09 -7.52
CA LYS A 37 0.22 -7.19 -8.31
C LYS A 37 -0.41 -5.80 -8.33
N ALA A 38 0.42 -4.79 -8.05
CA ALA A 38 0.04 -3.39 -8.15
C ALA A 38 0.81 -2.73 -9.31
N GLN A 39 0.10 -1.98 -10.14
CA GLN A 39 0.67 -1.09 -11.14
C GLN A 39 0.79 0.31 -10.54
N ILE A 40 2.02 0.84 -10.54
CA ILE A 40 2.36 2.11 -9.92
C ILE A 40 2.83 3.06 -11.03
N ALA A 41 2.16 4.19 -11.18
CA ALA A 41 2.63 5.28 -12.02
C ALA A 41 3.64 6.12 -11.21
N LEU A 42 4.88 6.17 -11.69
CA LEU A 42 5.92 7.01 -11.09
C LEU A 42 5.74 8.46 -11.52
N ASN A 43 5.86 9.39 -10.58
CA ASN A 43 5.75 10.83 -10.88
C ASN A 43 6.91 11.32 -11.75
N ARG A 44 8.07 10.65 -11.69
CA ARG A 44 9.28 10.95 -12.47
C ARG A 44 10.06 9.68 -12.79
N MET A 45 10.61 9.57 -13.99
CA MET A 45 11.49 8.47 -14.42
C MET A 45 12.97 8.72 -14.06
N SER A 46 13.21 9.30 -12.88
CA SER A 46 14.56 9.60 -12.43
C SER A 46 14.68 9.62 -10.92
N LEU A 47 15.73 9.01 -10.39
CA LEU A 47 16.11 9.11 -8.99
C LEU A 47 17.07 10.30 -8.79
N ALA A 48 16.69 11.24 -7.93
CA ALA A 48 17.60 12.26 -7.44
C ALA A 48 18.27 11.72 -6.16
N MET A 49 19.59 11.70 -6.16
CA MET A 49 20.39 11.34 -4.99
C MET A 49 21.61 12.25 -4.98
N ASP A 50 21.81 12.94 -3.86
CA ASP A 50 22.75 14.06 -3.73
C ASP A 50 22.48 15.12 -4.81
N GLU A 51 23.48 15.47 -5.62
CA GLU A 51 23.36 16.40 -6.76
C GLU A 51 23.27 15.68 -8.12
N LYS A 52 23.11 14.35 -8.12
CA LYS A 52 23.07 13.55 -9.34
C LYS A 52 21.67 13.04 -9.63
N ARG A 53 21.37 12.96 -10.93
CA ARG A 53 20.13 12.40 -11.43
C ARG A 53 20.42 11.11 -12.18
N PHE A 54 19.81 10.02 -11.72
CA PHE A 54 19.90 8.70 -12.34
C PHE A 54 18.60 8.40 -13.07
N MET A 55 18.68 8.05 -14.35
CA MET A 55 17.50 7.67 -15.12
C MET A 55 17.03 6.28 -14.70
N LEU A 56 15.71 6.09 -14.56
CA LEU A 56 15.15 4.77 -14.31
C LEU A 56 14.88 4.05 -15.63
N SER A 57 15.31 2.80 -15.74
CA SER A 57 15.07 1.94 -16.90
C SER A 57 14.31 0.67 -16.53
N ALA A 58 13.72 0.02 -17.53
CA ALA A 58 13.07 -1.28 -17.35
C ALA A 58 14.07 -2.36 -16.93
N GLY A 59 13.61 -3.34 -16.15
CA GLY A 59 14.42 -4.46 -15.67
C GLY A 59 15.20 -4.20 -14.38
N MET A 60 15.19 -2.96 -13.86
CA MET A 60 15.77 -2.68 -12.55
C MET A 60 14.92 -3.28 -11.43
N GLN A 61 15.59 -3.80 -10.39
CA GLN A 61 14.92 -4.22 -9.17
C GLN A 61 14.49 -2.99 -8.36
N THR A 62 13.25 -3.01 -7.88
CA THR A 62 12.68 -1.92 -7.10
C THR A 62 12.03 -2.44 -5.82
N ASN A 63 12.07 -1.63 -4.77
CA ASN A 63 11.26 -1.80 -3.57
C ASN A 63 10.39 -0.55 -3.41
N ALA A 64 9.15 -0.73 -2.99
CA ALA A 64 8.19 0.35 -2.81
C ALA A 64 7.40 0.16 -1.51
N GLU A 65 7.17 1.27 -0.82
CA GLU A 65 6.27 1.34 0.32
C GLU A 65 4.96 1.97 -0.16
N ILE A 66 3.83 1.31 0.10
CA ILE A 66 2.51 1.78 -0.32
C ILE A 66 1.81 2.38 0.90
N LYS A 67 1.43 3.66 0.79
CA LYS A 67 0.60 4.32 1.79
C LYS A 67 -0.87 3.91 1.61
N LEU A 68 -1.42 3.15 2.56
CA LEU A 68 -2.80 2.64 2.49
C LEU A 68 -3.87 3.69 2.86
N GLY A 69 -3.50 4.76 3.56
CA GLY A 69 -4.42 5.84 3.92
C GLY A 69 -3.94 6.69 5.10
N ASP A 70 -4.77 7.66 5.47
CA ASP A 70 -4.55 8.55 6.61
C ASP A 70 -5.57 8.26 7.71
N ARG A 71 -5.10 8.05 8.95
CA ARG A 71 -5.96 7.85 10.13
C ARG A 71 -5.89 9.11 11.00
N THR A 72 -7.04 9.73 11.25
CA THR A 72 -7.12 10.94 12.10
C THR A 72 -8.11 10.77 13.24
N VAL A 73 -7.69 11.10 14.47
CA VAL A 73 -8.53 11.02 15.68
C VAL A 73 -9.59 12.12 15.77
N MET A 74 -9.49 13.15 14.93
CA MET A 74 -10.41 14.30 14.89
C MET A 74 -11.87 13.90 14.77
N LYS A 75 -12.17 12.79 14.07
CA LYS A 75 -13.52 12.23 13.98
C LYS A 75 -14.10 11.86 15.36
N TYR A 76 -13.28 11.34 16.26
CA TYR A 76 -13.68 11.02 17.64
C TYR A 76 -13.84 12.28 18.47
N LEU A 77 -12.92 13.26 18.35
CA LEU A 77 -13.02 14.52 19.08
C LEU A 77 -14.31 15.28 18.72
N LEU A 78 -14.63 15.36 17.43
CA LEU A 78 -15.87 15.98 16.95
C LEU A 78 -17.13 15.22 17.43
N SER A 79 -17.07 13.89 17.58
CA SER A 79 -18.18 13.12 18.13
C SER A 79 -18.44 13.44 19.62
N LEU A 80 -17.39 13.64 20.41
CA LEU A 80 -17.50 13.99 21.83
C LEU A 80 -18.11 15.39 22.01
N VAL A 81 -17.65 16.37 21.22
CA VAL A 81 -18.21 17.73 21.24
C VAL A 81 -19.69 17.72 20.86
N ARG A 82 -20.06 16.99 19.81
CA ARG A 82 -21.46 16.88 19.38
C ARG A 82 -22.34 16.21 20.43
N LYS A 83 -21.82 15.18 21.10
CA LYS A 83 -22.51 14.53 22.23
C LYS A 83 -22.72 15.50 23.39
N ALA A 84 -21.68 16.25 23.77
CA ALA A 84 -21.78 17.24 24.84
C ALA A 84 -22.80 18.34 24.54
N TRP A 85 -22.91 18.79 23.29
CA TRP A 85 -23.93 19.77 22.88
C TRP A 85 -25.36 19.19 22.89
N HIS A 86 -25.54 17.93 22.45
CA HIS A 86 -26.85 17.28 22.52
C HIS A 86 -27.29 16.98 23.96
N GLU A 87 -26.37 16.66 24.86
CA GLU A 87 -26.65 16.45 26.28
C GLU A 87 -27.01 17.80 26.95
N ALA A 88 -26.22 18.85 26.70
CA ALA A 88 -26.44 20.19 27.29
C ALA A 88 -27.71 20.91 26.81
N GLY A 89 -28.21 20.58 25.61
CA GLY A 89 -29.46 21.13 25.08
C GLY A 89 -30.73 20.43 25.57
N ARG A 90 -30.60 19.29 26.27
CA ARG A 90 -31.72 18.46 26.74
C ARG A 90 -32.10 18.70 28.20
N GLU A 91 -31.28 19.44 28.93
CA GLU A 91 -31.51 19.79 30.34
C GLU A 91 -32.17 21.18 30.52
N ARG A 92 -32.78 21.73 29.46
CA ARG A 92 -33.59 22.96 29.53
C ARG A 92 -34.94 22.74 28.89
#